data_AF-A0A938U6I9-F1
#
_entry.id   AF-A0A938U6I9-F1
#
_cell.length_a   1.000
_cell.length_b   1.000
_cell.length_c   1.000
_cell.angle_alpha   90.00
_cell.angle_beta   90.00
_cell.angle_gamma   90.00
#
_symmetry.space_group_name_H-M   'P 1'
#
loop_
_entity.id
_entity.type
_entity.pdbx_description
1 polymer ?
#
loop_
_entity_poly.entity_id
_entity_poly.type
_entity_poly.pdbx_seq_one_letter_code
_entity_poly.pdbx_strand_id
1 'polypeptide(L)' 'MNQELPYIHTVTSLTREIRERLETHFSMVWVSGEVSNLKAPLSGHRYFTLKDAGAQLRAVLFRGSYQQLRYKPEEGK' A
#
# COMPACT_ATOMS: atom_id res chain seq x y z
N MET A 1 23.68 31.97 16.51
CA MET A 1 22.75 31.28 15.58
C MET A 1 22.67 29.84 16.09
N ASN A 2 21.70 29.55 16.97
CA ASN A 2 21.55 28.19 17.51
C ASN A 2 20.92 27.34 16.42
N GLN A 3 21.72 26.53 15.75
CA GLN A 3 21.21 25.52 14.85
C GLN A 3 20.75 24.34 15.71
N GLU A 4 19.44 24.24 15.95
CA GLU A 4 18.84 23.00 16.43
C GLU A 4 19.15 21.91 15.39
N LEU A 5 19.85 20.87 15.82
CA LEU A 5 20.11 19.72 14.96
C LEU A 5 18.77 19.08 14.58
N PRO A 6 18.59 18.67 13.32
CA PRO A 6 17.36 18.03 12.87
C PRO A 6 17.11 16.76 13.70
N TYR A 7 15.86 16.56 14.11
CA TYR A 7 15.45 15.37 14.82
C TYR A 7 15.61 14.13 13.93
N ILE A 8 16.38 13.14 14.40
CA ILE A 8 16.61 11.90 13.66
C ILE A 8 15.54 10.88 14.08
N HIS A 9 14.61 10.59 13.19
CA HIS A 9 13.62 9.55 13.43
C HIS A 9 14.24 8.16 13.35
N THR A 10 13.82 7.25 14.25
CA THR A 10 13.96 5.82 14.00
C THR A 10 12.99 5.38 12.91
N VAL A 11 13.30 4.28 12.21
CA VAL A 11 12.40 3.68 11.20
C VAL A 11 11.00 3.44 11.79
N THR A 12 10.93 2.91 13.01
CA THR A 12 9.67 2.67 13.73
C THR A 12 8.90 3.95 14.00
N SER A 13 9.57 5.00 14.50
CA SER A 13 8.93 6.28 14.82
C SER A 13 8.35 6.94 13.57
N LEU A 14 9.15 7.03 12.51
CA LEU A 14 8.71 7.61 11.24
C LEU A 14 7.57 6.81 10.59
N THR A 15 7.66 5.47 10.58
CA THR A 15 6.62 4.62 10.00
C THR A 15 5.30 4.73 10.76
N ARG A 16 5.36 4.85 12.09
CA ARG A 16 4.17 5.07 12.92
C ARG A 16 3.52 6.41 12.58
N GLU A 17 4.31 7.48 12.51
CA GLU A 17 3.78 8.81 12.18
C GLU A 17 3.16 8.87 10.78
N ILE A 18 3.79 8.24 9.78
CA ILE A 18 3.22 8.14 8.43
C ILE A 18 1.87 7.41 8.47
N ARG A 19 1.79 6.28 9.18
CA ARG A 19 0.53 5.52 9.32
C ARG A 19 -0.56 6.36 9.96
N GLU A 20 -0.28 7.00 11.10
CA GLU A 20 -1.25 7.81 11.84
C GLU A 20 -1.82 8.93 10.96
N ARG A 21 -0.96 9.63 10.21
CA ARG A 21 -1.40 10.69 9.28
C ARG A 21 -2.28 10.15 8.15
N LEU A 22 -1.93 9.00 7.57
CA LEU A 22 -2.74 8.38 6.51
C LEU A 22 -4.10 7.92 7.03
N GLU A 23 -4.14 7.23 8.17
CA GLU A 23 -5.38 6.71 8.78
C GLU A 23 -6.30 7.85 9.25
N THR A 24 -5.73 8.97 9.72
CA THR A 24 -6.53 10.15 10.12
C THR A 24 -7.12 10.88 8.92
N HIS A 25 -6.39 10.97 7.81
CA HIS A 25 -6.81 11.74 6.65
C HIS A 25 -7.71 10.94 5.68
N PHE A 26 -7.51 9.63 5.57
CA PHE A 26 -8.23 8.77 4.64
C PHE A 26 -8.99 7.67 5.39
N SER A 27 -10.31 7.85 5.53
CA SER A 27 -11.18 6.85 6.15
C SER A 27 -11.51 5.69 5.21
N MET A 28 -11.98 6.00 3.99
CA MET A 28 -12.25 5.05 2.93
C MET A 28 -12.06 5.73 1.58
N VAL A 29 -11.25 5.14 0.71
CA VAL A 29 -10.95 5.68 -0.62
C VAL A 29 -10.99 4.59 -1.68
N TRP A 30 -11.31 4.99 -2.91
CA TRP A 30 -11.21 4.15 -4.09
C TRP A 30 -10.01 4.60 -4.92
N VAL A 31 -9.22 3.63 -5.38
CA VAL A 31 -8.02 3.89 -6.19
C VAL A 31 -8.10 3.00 -7.43
N SER A 32 -7.79 3.58 -8.58
CA SER A 32 -7.69 2.87 -9.86
C SER A 32 -6.27 2.95 -10.39
N GLY A 33 -5.83 1.91 -11.09
CA GLY A 33 -4.51 1.82 -11.72
C GLY A 33 -4.30 0.43 -12.29
N GLU A 34 -3.19 0.26 -13.00
CA GLU A 34 -2.79 -1.03 -13.56
C GLU A 34 -2.20 -1.91 -12.44
N VAL A 35 -2.62 -3.17 -12.38
CA VAL A 35 -2.01 -4.19 -11.54
C VAL A 35 -0.69 -4.66 -12.16
N SER A 36 0.36 -4.63 -11.36
CA SER A 36 1.67 -5.17 -11.73
C SER A 36 2.32 -5.93 -10.58
N ASN A 37 3.33 -6.74 -10.88
CA ASN A 37 4.05 -7.57 -9.91
C ASN A 37 3.12 -8.45 -9.06
N LEU A 38 2.08 -9.02 -9.66
CA LEU A 38 1.11 -9.86 -8.98
C LEU A 38 1.75 -11.17 -8.51
N LYS A 39 1.71 -11.41 -7.20
CA LYS A 39 2.25 -12.61 -6.54
C LYS A 39 1.15 -13.35 -5.79
N ALA A 40 1.17 -14.69 -5.93
CA ALA A 40 0.21 -15.61 -5.33
C ALA A 40 0.90 -16.67 -4.45
N PRO A 41 1.41 -16.30 -3.25
CA PRO A 41 2.01 -17.26 -2.32
C PRO A 41 0.98 -18.25 -1.73
N LEU A 42 1.49 -19.30 -1.09
CA LEU A 42 0.69 -20.40 -0.49
C LEU A 42 -0.29 -19.94 0.60
N SER A 43 -0.06 -18.81 1.26
CA SER A 43 -1.02 -18.22 2.22
C SER A 43 -2.38 -17.89 1.57
N GLY A 44 -2.41 -17.73 0.24
CA GLY A 44 -3.61 -17.41 -0.52
C GLY A 44 -3.90 -15.91 -0.61
N HIS A 45 -3.06 -15.05 -0.02
CA HIS A 45 -3.11 -13.61 -0.28
C HIS A 45 -2.63 -13.31 -1.71
N ARG A 46 -3.00 -12.15 -2.23
CA ARG A 46 -2.41 -11.58 -3.45
C ARG A 46 -1.67 -10.32 -3.09
N TYR A 47 -0.40 -10.26 -3.43
CA TYR A 47 0.41 -9.06 -3.30
C TYR A 47 0.64 -8.52 -4.70
N PHE A 48 0.41 -7.23 -4.90
CA PHE A 48 0.61 -6.59 -6.19
C PHE A 48 0.92 -5.11 -6.00
N THR A 49 1.24 -4.46 -7.09
CA THR A 49 1.41 -3.01 -7.16
C THR A 49 0.31 -2.44 -8.04
N LEU A 50 -0.39 -1.43 -7.56
CA LEU A 50 -1.30 -0.61 -8.35
C LEU A 50 -0.52 0.62 -8.83
N LYS A 51 -0.46 0.89 -10.14
CA LYS A 51 0.36 1.99 -10.70
C LYS A 51 -0.39 2.82 -11.74
N ASP A 52 0.09 4.04 -11.92
CA ASP A 52 -0.20 4.91 -13.05
C ASP A 52 1.11 5.49 -13.62
N ALA A 53 1.04 6.55 -14.43
CA ALA A 53 2.22 7.16 -15.05
C ALA A 53 3.18 7.86 -14.07
N GLY A 54 2.71 8.25 -12.89
CA GLY A 54 3.48 9.06 -11.93
C GLY A 54 3.72 8.39 -10.58
N ALA A 55 2.93 7.39 -10.22
CA ALA A 55 2.94 6.81 -8.89
C ALA A 55 2.65 5.29 -8.86
N GLN A 56 2.96 4.68 -7.72
CA GLN A 56 2.67 3.28 -7.45
C GLN A 56 2.36 3.03 -5.98
N LEU A 57 1.49 2.05 -5.71
CA LEU A 57 1.11 1.60 -4.37
C LEU A 57 1.27 0.09 -4.27
N ARG A 58 2.00 -0.38 -3.25
CA ARG A 58 1.99 -1.81 -2.91
C ARG A 58 0.69 -2.14 -2.18
N ALA A 59 0.00 -3.15 -2.66
CA ALA A 59 -1.29 -3.58 -2.13
C ALA A 59 -1.25 -5.07 -1.75
N VAL A 60 -2.04 -5.41 -0.74
CA VAL A 60 -2.38 -6.78 -0.39
C VAL A 60 -3.89 -6.96 -0.50
N LEU A 61 -4.30 -7.98 -1.22
CA LEU A 61 -5.66 -8.48 -1.22
C LEU A 61 -5.68 -9.77 -0.41
N PHE A 62 -6.28 -9.67 0.78
CA PHE A 62 -6.36 -10.79 1.72
C PHE A 62 -7.18 -11.94 1.14
N ARG A 63 -6.89 -13.16 1.61
CA ARG A 63 -7.39 -14.42 1.02
C ARG A 63 -8.92 -14.44 0.98
N GLY A 64 -9.57 -14.04 2.08
CA GLY A 64 -11.03 -14.01 2.19
C GLY A 64 -11.66 -13.09 1.14
N SER A 65 -11.16 -11.85 1.03
CA SER A 65 -11.58 -10.89 0.01
C SER A 65 -11.28 -11.38 -1.41
N TYR A 66 -10.10 -11.96 -1.64
CA TYR A 66 -9.74 -12.55 -2.92
C TYR A 66 -10.72 -13.63 -3.34
N GLN A 67 -11.12 -14.52 -2.43
CA GLN A 67 -12.03 -15.62 -2.75
C GLN A 67 -13.42 -15.12 -3.19
N GLN A 68 -13.92 -14.04 -2.57
CA GLN A 68 -15.25 -13.47 -2.83
C GLN A 68 -15.34 -12.61 -4.10
N LEU A 69 -14.20 -12.15 -4.63
CA LEU A 69 -14.17 -11.33 -5.84
C LEU A 69 -14.71 -12.08 -7.06
N ARG A 70 -15.68 -11.48 -7.77
CA ARG A 70 -16.16 -11.98 -9.07
C ARG A 70 -15.07 -11.92 -10.14
N TYR A 71 -14.28 -10.85 -10.13
CA TYR A 71 -13.16 -10.64 -11.05
C TYR A 71 -11.85 -10.66 -10.28
N LYS A 72 -10.93 -11.53 -10.69
CA LYS A 72 -9.62 -11.62 -10.04
C LYS A 72 -8.67 -10.60 -10.67
N PRO A 73 -7.76 -9.98 -9.89
CA PRO A 73 -6.71 -9.14 -10.46
C PRO A 73 -5.79 -9.98 -11.35
N GLU A 74 -5.33 -9.38 -12.44
CA GLU A 74 -4.47 -9.98 -13.45
C GLU A 74 -3.33 -9.01 -13.77
N GLU A 75 -2.15 -9.54 -14.10
CA GLU A 75 -0.99 -8.72 -14.46
C GLU A 75 -1.28 -7.88 -15.71
N GLY A 76 -0.98 -6.57 -15.65
CA GLY A 76 -1.15 -5.63 -16.76
C GLY A 76 -2.58 -5.14 -16.99
N LYS A 77 -3.51 -5.36 -16.06
CA LYS A 77 -4.90 -4.89 -16.13
C LYS A 77 -5.26 -3.88 -15.07
#